data_AF-U9TCK5-F1
#
_entry.id   AF-U9TCK5-F1
#
_cell.length_a   1.000
_cell.length_b   1.000
_cell.length_c   1.000
_cell.angle_alpha   90.00
_cell.angle_beta   90.00
_cell.angle_gamma   90.00
#
_symmetry.space_group_name_H-M   'P 1'
#
loop_
_entity.id
_entity.type
_entity.pdbx_description
1 polymer ?
#
loop_
_entity_poly.entity_id
_entity_poly.type
_entity_poly.pdbx_seq_one_letter_code
_entity_poly.pdbx_strand_id
1 'polypeptide(L)'
;MYNAVRTRSQYVDWIEKKWGVRVDESTITRILQKQFLSDGILVEKAKQLADELNVPEGTLQFSSSWLRKFKDQNNIRQIKLQGEADSADDNAIAEALPLLRNKCAEYPLE
;
A
#
# COMPACT_ATOMS: atom_id res chain seq x y z
N MET A 1 10.05 -14.71 -14.85
CA MET A 1 9.35 -13.49 -15.30
C MET A 1 9.42 -12.48 -14.17
N TYR A 2 10.12 -11.36 -14.37
CA TYR A 2 10.25 -10.29 -13.39
C TYR A 2 8.92 -9.55 -13.27
N ASN A 3 8.26 -9.62 -12.11
CA ASN A 3 7.13 -8.73 -11.81
C ASN A 3 7.72 -7.34 -11.52
N ALA A 4 7.61 -6.42 -12.47
CA ALA A 4 7.98 -5.03 -12.26
C ALA A 4 7.09 -4.46 -11.15
N VAL A 5 7.68 -4.17 -9.99
CA VAL A 5 7.01 -3.54 -8.86
C VAL A 5 6.52 -2.18 -9.34
N ARG A 6 5.21 -1.94 -9.35
CA ARG A 6 4.66 -0.64 -9.73
C ARG A 6 5.07 0.43 -8.72
N THR A 7 5.61 1.56 -9.19
CA THR A 7 5.92 2.72 -8.36
C THR A 7 4.65 3.48 -7.97
N ARG A 8 4.72 4.37 -6.98
CA ARG A 8 3.58 5.21 -6.55
C ARG A 8 3.03 6.03 -7.71
N SER A 9 3.90 6.65 -8.50
CA SER A 9 3.52 7.41 -9.70
C SER A 9 2.81 6.52 -10.73
N GLN A 10 3.26 5.27 -10.92
CA GLN A 10 2.58 4.32 -11.81
C GLN A 10 1.18 3.92 -11.29
N TYR A 11 0.94 3.96 -9.98
CA TYR A 11 -0.41 3.80 -9.43
C TYR A 11 -1.26 5.04 -9.65
N VAL A 12 -0.70 6.25 -9.50
CA VAL A 12 -1.40 7.51 -9.82
C VAL A 12 -1.85 7.51 -11.29
N ASP A 13 -0.94 7.24 -12.22
CA ASP A 13 -1.21 7.20 -13.66
C ASP A 13 -2.28 6.16 -14.01
N TRP A 14 -2.23 5.00 -13.34
CA TRP A 14 -3.23 3.95 -13.54
C TRP A 14 -4.62 4.37 -13.06
N ILE A 15 -4.74 5.03 -11.90
CA ILE A 15 -6.03 5.50 -11.36
C ILE A 15 -6.60 6.61 -12.25
N GLU A 16 -5.77 7.56 -12.67
CA GLU A 16 -6.19 8.64 -13.59
C GLU A 16 -6.69 8.06 -14.91
N LYS A 17 -5.96 7.11 -15.51
CA LYS A 17 -6.37 6.45 -16.75
C LYS A 17 -7.64 5.59 -16.58
N LYS A 18 -7.80 4.92 -15.44
CA LYS A 18 -8.90 3.98 -15.23
C LYS A 18 -10.20 4.70 -14.85
N TRP A 19 -10.12 5.73 -14.01
CA TRP A 19 -11.27 6.35 -13.35
C TRP A 19 -11.41 7.85 -13.62
N GLY A 20 -10.49 8.48 -14.35
CA GLY A 20 -10.55 9.91 -14.68
C GLY A 20 -10.35 10.85 -13.48
N VAL A 21 -9.87 10.30 -12.36
CA VAL A 21 -9.62 11.05 -11.12
C VAL A 21 -8.14 10.98 -10.82
N ARG A 22 -7.51 12.13 -10.60
CA ARG A 22 -6.12 12.21 -10.19
C ARG A 22 -6.02 12.24 -8.66
N VAL A 23 -5.21 11.35 -8.10
CA VAL A 23 -4.95 11.25 -6.65
C VAL A 23 -3.48 11.52 -6.38
N ASP A 24 -3.17 12.08 -5.20
CA ASP A 24 -1.79 12.32 -4.79
C ASP A 24 -1.08 11.03 -4.37
N GLU A 25 0.26 11.03 -4.44
CA GLU A 25 1.07 9.86 -4.08
C GLU A 25 0.99 9.53 -2.58
N SER A 26 0.67 10.51 -1.72
CA SER A 26 0.43 10.31 -0.29
C SER A 26 -0.87 9.54 -0.04
N THR A 27 -1.93 9.77 -0.81
CA THR A 27 -3.17 8.99 -0.80
C THR A 27 -2.93 7.59 -1.32
N ILE A 28 -2.13 7.42 -2.38
CA ILE A 28 -1.69 6.08 -2.82
C ILE A 28 -0.97 5.37 -1.67
N THR A 29 -0.04 6.06 -1.01
CA THR A 29 0.72 5.52 0.13
C THR A 29 -0.22 5.13 1.26
N ARG A 30 -1.19 5.98 1.61
CA ARG A 30 -2.17 5.70 2.66
C ARG A 30 -3.10 4.54 2.32
N ILE A 31 -3.52 4.41 1.05
CA ILE A 31 -4.33 3.28 0.59
C ILE A 31 -3.51 1.99 0.65
N LEU A 32 -2.27 2.00 0.15
CA LEU A 32 -1.38 0.84 0.19
C LEU A 32 -1.00 0.47 1.63
N GLN A 33 -0.81 1.46 2.51
CA GLN A 33 -0.58 1.25 3.94
C GLN A 33 -1.80 0.69 4.65
N LYS A 34 -3.00 1.22 4.36
CA LYS A 34 -4.27 0.74 4.94
C LYS A 34 -4.68 -0.63 4.39
N GLN A 35 -4.19 -1.00 3.21
CA GLN A 35 -4.36 -2.32 2.59
C GLN A 35 -3.20 -3.28 2.87
N PHE A 36 -2.30 -3.01 3.82
CA PHE A 36 -1.36 -4.04 4.25
C PHE A 36 -2.16 -5.23 4.77
N LEU A 37 -2.13 -6.31 4.00
CA LEU A 37 -2.59 -7.63 4.43
C LEU A 37 -1.68 -8.05 5.57
N SER A 38 -2.13 -7.79 6.80
CA SER A 38 -1.44 -8.30 7.97
C SER A 38 -1.55 -9.82 7.99
N ASP A 39 -0.59 -10.46 8.64
CA ASP A 39 -0.58 -11.91 8.87
C ASP A 39 -1.89 -12.39 9.50
N GLY A 40 -2.45 -11.59 10.42
CA GLY A 40 -3.75 -11.84 11.03
C GLY A 40 -4.90 -11.82 10.02
N ILE A 41 -4.94 -10.83 9.12
CA ILE A 41 -5.99 -10.75 8.09
C ILE A 41 -5.93 -11.95 7.15
N LEU A 42 -4.71 -12.39 6.76
CA LEU A 42 -4.54 -13.58 5.92
C LEU A 42 -5.05 -14.85 6.60
N VAL A 43 -4.76 -15.02 7.89
CA VAL A 43 -5.24 -16.17 8.67
C VAL A 43 -6.76 -16.15 8.80
N GLU A 44 -7.36 -15.01 9.14
CA GLU A 44 -8.82 -14.91 9.26
C GLU A 44 -9.54 -15.16 7.94
N LYS A 45 -9.00 -14.67 6.82
CA LYS A 45 -9.56 -14.97 5.50
C LYS A 45 -9.42 -16.44 5.10
N ALA A 46 -8.31 -17.08 5.48
CA ALA A 46 -8.13 -18.49 5.22
C ALA A 46 -9.05 -19.38 6.07
N LYS A 47 -9.38 -18.97 7.30
CA LYS A 47 -10.42 -19.62 8.12
C LYS A 47 -11.80 -19.51 7.48
N GLN A 48 -12.21 -18.29 7.12
CA GLN A 48 -13.49 -18.05 6.43
C GLN A 48 -13.63 -18.94 5.18
N LEU A 49 -12.57 -19.03 4.37
CA LEU A 49 -12.56 -19.89 3.19
C LEU A 49 -12.63 -21.39 3.55
N ALA A 50 -11.97 -21.82 4.62
CA ALA A 50 -12.05 -23.20 5.08
C ALA A 50 -13.48 -23.57 5.52
N ASP A 51 -14.16 -22.64 6.22
CA ASP A 51 -15.55 -22.79 6.64
C ASP A 51 -16.48 -22.86 5.42
N GLU A 52 -16.32 -21.96 4.45
CA GLU A 52 -17.08 -21.95 3.18
C GLU A 52 -16.91 -23.25 2.38
N LEU A 53 -15.73 -23.86 2.44
CA LEU A 53 -15.42 -25.14 1.79
C LEU A 53 -15.80 -26.37 2.64
N ASN A 54 -16.39 -26.18 3.82
CA ASN A 54 -16.72 -27.24 4.78
C ASN A 54 -15.51 -28.13 5.14
N VAL A 55 -14.32 -27.53 5.27
CA VAL A 55 -13.13 -28.25 5.73
C VAL A 55 -13.33 -28.63 7.20
N PRO A 56 -13.22 -29.91 7.58
CA PRO A 56 -13.43 -30.33 8.96
C PRO A 56 -12.44 -29.66 9.92
N GLU A 57 -12.94 -29.22 11.07
CA GLU A 57 -12.14 -28.58 12.10
C GLU A 57 -10.94 -29.46 12.52
N GLY A 58 -9.77 -28.85 12.68
CA GLY A 58 -8.53 -29.56 12.99
C GLY A 58 -7.79 -30.16 11.78
N THR A 59 -8.42 -30.22 10.59
CA THR A 59 -7.75 -30.67 9.36
C THR A 59 -6.67 -29.69 8.88
N LEU A 60 -6.93 -28.38 9.07
CA LEU A 60 -6.01 -27.31 8.70
C LEU A 60 -5.54 -26.56 9.94
N GLN A 61 -4.23 -26.52 10.17
CA GLN A 61 -3.63 -25.73 11.24
C GLN A 61 -3.03 -24.43 10.69
N PHE A 62 -3.59 -23.29 11.11
CA PHE A 62 -3.13 -21.94 10.74
C PHE A 62 -1.92 -21.48 11.57
N SER A 63 -0.88 -22.31 11.61
CA SER A 63 0.38 -22.00 12.30
C SER A 63 1.21 -20.96 11.53
N SER A 64 2.23 -20.39 12.18
CA SER A 64 3.22 -19.51 11.52
C SER A 64 3.95 -20.21 10.36
N SER A 65 4.24 -21.50 10.49
CA SER A 65 4.85 -22.31 9.44
C SER A 65 3.91 -22.53 8.25
N TRP A 66 2.62 -22.73 8.50
CA TRP A 66 1.60 -22.80 7.45
C TRP A 66 1.50 -21.47 6.70
N LEU A 67 1.41 -20.36 7.44
CA LEU A 67 1.28 -19.02 6.86
C LEU A 67 2.50 -18.67 5.99
N ARG A 68 3.71 -19.01 6.44
CA ARG A 68 4.94 -18.82 5.66
C ARG A 68 4.88 -19.57 4.33
N LYS A 69 4.55 -20.87 4.36
CA LYS A 69 4.42 -21.68 3.15
C LYS A 69 3.30 -21.19 2.23
N PHE A 70 2.16 -20.80 2.80
CA PHE A 70 1.04 -20.24 2.05
C PHE A 70 1.46 -18.97 1.30
N LYS A 71 2.17 -18.06 1.96
CA LYS A 71 2.71 -16.85 1.35
C LYS A 71 3.72 -17.17 0.24
N ASP A 72 4.64 -18.11 0.48
CA ASP A 72 5.65 -18.52 -0.49
C ASP A 72 5.03 -19.14 -1.75
N GLN A 73 4.08 -20.07 -1.58
CA GLN A 73 3.37 -20.74 -2.68
C GLN A 73 2.53 -19.77 -3.51
N ASN A 74 1.90 -18.78 -2.86
CA ASN A 74 1.04 -17.80 -3.52
C ASN A 74 1.77 -16.50 -3.90
N ASN A 75 3.10 -16.46 -3.74
CA ASN A 75 3.93 -15.28 -3.99
C ASN A 75 3.46 -14.00 -3.26
N ILE A 76 2.87 -14.14 -2.07
CA ILE A 76 2.46 -13.02 -1.22
C ILE A 76 3.70 -12.56 -0.45
N ARG A 77 4.28 -11.42 -0.84
CA ARG A 77 5.50 -10.88 -0.23
C ARG A 77 5.25 -9.47 0.28
N GLN A 78 5.80 -9.15 1.44
CA GLN A 78 5.83 -7.77 1.91
C GLN A 78 6.88 -7.01 1.09
N ILE A 79 6.42 -6.05 0.28
CA ILE A 79 7.31 -5.15 -0.44
C ILE A 79 7.49 -3.91 0.42
N LYS A 80 8.69 -3.74 0.99
CA LYS A 80 9.05 -2.48 1.64
C LYS A 80 9.28 -1.45 0.54
N LEU A 81 8.28 -0.59 0.32
CA LEU A 81 8.42 0.55 -0.59
C LEU A 81 9.34 1.59 0.07
N GLN A 82 10.65 1.46 -0.15
CA GLN A 82 11.60 2.50 0.24
C GLN A 82 11.40 3.72 -0.67
N GLY A 83 11.20 4.87 -0.04
CA GLY A 83 11.22 6.19 -0.66
C GLY A 83 11.39 7.23 0.44
N GLU A 84 11.91 8.40 0.09
CA GLU A 84 12.37 9.49 0.97
C GLU A 84 11.31 10.08 1.94
N ALA A 85 10.10 9.53 1.98
CA ALA A 85 9.02 9.99 2.86
C ALA A 85 9.39 9.88 4.35
N ASP A 86 10.14 8.85 4.76
CA ASP A 86 10.62 8.73 6.15
C ASP A 86 11.80 9.67 6.46
N SER A 87 12.38 10.34 5.45
CA SER A 87 13.48 11.31 5.61
C SER A 87 13.00 12.76 5.60
N ALA A 88 11.74 12.99 5.25
CA ALA A 88 11.14 14.30 5.19
C ALA A 88 10.70 14.73 6.59
N ASP A 89 11.23 15.86 7.07
CA ASP A 89 10.78 16.46 8.32
C ASP A 89 9.43 17.14 8.06
N ASP A 90 8.36 16.45 8.44
CA ASP A 90 6.97 16.94 8.30
C ASP A 90 6.77 18.31 8.95
N ASN A 91 7.53 18.62 10.01
CA ASN A 91 7.46 19.90 10.69
C ASN A 91 8.15 21.00 9.87
N ALA A 92 9.33 20.71 9.29
CA ALA A 92 10.00 21.62 8.37
C ALA A 92 9.15 21.89 7.10
N ILE A 93 8.42 20.89 6.61
CA ILE A 93 7.49 21.04 5.48
C ILE A 93 6.29 21.90 5.88
N ALA A 94 5.71 21.68 7.06
CA ALA A 94 4.58 22.48 7.57
C ALA A 94 4.96 23.96 7.72
N GLU A 95 6.19 24.27 8.11
CA GLU A 95 6.70 25.64 8.24
C GLU A 95 7.04 26.29 6.88
N ALA A 96 7.63 25.53 5.94
CA ALA A 96 8.08 26.08 4.66
C ALA A 96 6.94 26.28 3.63
N LEU A 97 5.89 25.46 3.68
CA LEU A 97 4.78 25.47 2.70
C LEU A 97 4.04 26.82 2.61
N PRO A 98 3.65 27.48 3.72
CA PRO A 98 3.00 28.78 3.69
C PRO A 98 3.89 29.86 3.04
N LEU A 99 5.19 29.85 3.33
CA LEU A 99 6.15 30.82 2.80
C LEU A 99 6.30 30.69 1.28
N LEU A 100 6.39 29.46 0.78
CA LEU A 100 6.46 29.18 -0.66
C LEU A 100 5.17 29.59 -1.37
N ARG A 101 4.00 29.32 -0.79
CA ARG A 101 2.71 29.73 -1.37
C ARG A 101 2.59 31.25 -1.49
N ASN A 102 3.00 31.98 -0.45
CA ASN A 102 2.99 33.45 -0.48
C ASN A 102 3.94 33.98 -1.56
N LYS A 103 5.15 33.41 -1.65
CA LYS A 103 6.13 33.82 -2.65
C LYS A 103 5.68 33.51 -4.07
N CYS A 104 5.02 32.37 -4.31
CA CYS A 104 4.47 32.05 -5.62
C CYS A 104 3.28 32.95 -5.99
N ALA A 105 2.51 33.45 -5.02
CA ALA A 105 1.41 34.37 -5.27
C ALA A 105 1.89 35.77 -5.75
N GLU A 106 3.15 36.13 -5.48
CA GLU A 106 3.77 37.38 -5.97
C GLU A 106 4.11 37.34 -7.46
N TYR A 107 4.13 36.15 -8.07
CA TYR A 107 4.41 35.96 -9.49
C TYR A 107 3.15 35.41 -10.17
N PRO A 108 2.18 36.27 -10.53
CA PRO A 108 1.06 35.83 -11.36
C PRO A 108 1.63 35.29 -12.68
N LEU A 109 1.15 34.12 -13.08
CA LEU A 109 1.48 33.51 -14.37
C LEU A 109 0.92 34.43 -15.46
N GLU A 110 1.81 35.10 -16.21
CA GLU A 110 1.47 35.79 -17.47
C GLU A 110 0.93 34.81 -18.52
#